data_AF-A0A4Y2KYF6-F1
#
_entry.id   AF-A0A4Y2KYF6-F1
#
_cell.length_a   1.000
_cell.length_b   1.000
_cell.length_c   1.000
_cell.angle_alpha   90.00
_cell.angle_beta   90.00
_cell.angle_gamma   90.00
#
_symmetry.space_group_name_H-M   'P 1'
#
loop_
_entity.id
_entity.type
_entity.pdbx_description
1 polymer ?
#
loop_
_entity_poly.entity_id
_entity_poly.type
_entity_poly.pdbx_seq_one_letter_code
_entity_poly.pdbx_strand_id
1 'polypeptide(L)' 'MQICLIIIENRMAKGVIFDFEGETREVRAYKEVILSAGTTNTAQLLMLSGIGPRAELKKHN' A
#
# COMPACT_ATOMS: atom_id res chain seq x y z
N MET A 1 -13.68 0.95 5.70
CA MET A 1 -12.83 1.37 4.57
C MET A 1 -11.63 0.45 4.61
N GLN A 2 -11.41 -0.38 3.59
CA GLN A 2 -10.32 -1.34 3.59
C GLN A 2 -9.04 -0.61 3.17
N ILE A 3 -8.26 -0.15 4.15
CA ILE A 3 -6.98 0.53 3.91
C ILE A 3 -5.94 -0.58 3.69
N CYS A 4 -5.14 -0.50 2.63
CA CYS A 4 -3.93 -1.32 2.49
C CYS A 4 -2.69 -0.42 2.38
N LEU A 5 -1.61 -0.80 3.05
CA LEU A 5 -0.31 -0.13 2.99
C LEU A 5 0.73 -1.13 2.52
N ILE A 6 1.67 -0.71 1.68
CA ILE A 6 2.75 -1.58 1.21
C ILE A 6 3.99 -1.32 2.06
N ILE A 7 4.57 -2.38 2.61
CA ILE A 7 5.85 -2.33 3.32
C ILE A 7 6.95 -2.39 2.28
N ILE A 8 7.75 -1.32 2.18
CA ILE A 8 8.87 -1.23 1.25
C ILE A 8 10.16 -1.17 2.04
N GLU A 9 11.04 -2.14 1.82
CA GLU A 9 12.39 -2.15 2.39
C GLU A 9 13.40 -2.33 1.25
N ASN A 10 14.47 -1.52 1.23
CA ASN A 10 15.51 -1.59 0.20
C ASN A 10 14.97 -1.54 -1.24
N ARG A 11 13.92 -0.75 -1.49
CA ARG A 11 13.20 -0.63 -2.78
C ARG A 11 12.46 -1.93 -3.22
N MET A 12 12.28 -2.89 -2.31
CA MET A 12 11.48 -4.10 -2.55
C MET A 12 10.22 -4.09 -1.68
N ALA A 13 9.09 -4.47 -2.25
CA ALA A 13 7.87 -4.70 -1.49
C ALA A 13 8.02 -5.99 -0.66
N LYS A 14 8.04 -5.86 0.67
CA LYS A 14 8.22 -6.96 1.63
C LYS A 14 6.90 -7.46 2.22
N GLY A 15 5.81 -6.74 2.02
CA GLY A 15 4.52 -7.11 2.57
C GLY A 15 3.46 -6.05 2.39
N VAL A 16 2.29 -6.33 2.94
CA VAL A 16 1.14 -5.44 2.98
C VAL A 16 0.55 -5.41 4.38
N ILE A 17 0.12 -4.24 4.80
CA ILE A 17 -0.71 -4.03 5.99
C ILE A 17 -2.10 -3.75 5.49
N PHE A 18 -3.14 -4.34 6.07
CA PHE A 18 -4.51 -4.02 5.71
C PHE A 18 -5.47 -4.15 6.87
N ASP A 19 -6.55 -3.38 6.85
CA ASP A 19 -7.66 -3.58 7.78
C ASP A 19 -8.56 -4.71 7.30
N PHE A 20 -8.79 -5.69 8.16
CA PHE A 20 -9.69 -6.81 7.93
C PHE A 20 -10.55 -7.00 9.18
N GLU A 21 -11.87 -6.92 9.02
CA GLU A 21 -12.84 -7.09 10.12
C GLU A 21 -12.62 -6.14 11.31
N GLY A 22 -12.07 -4.95 11.06
CA GLY A 22 -11.77 -3.95 12.11
C GLY A 22 -10.44 -4.17 12.82
N GLU A 23 -9.66 -5.17 12.41
CA GLU A 23 -8.30 -5.41 12.86
C GLU A 23 -7.29 -5.08 11.76
N THR A 24 -6.25 -4.33 12.13
CA THR A 24 -5.11 -4.10 11.24
C THR A 24 -4.21 -5.34 11.24
N ARG A 25 -4.03 -5.96 10.07
CA ARG A 25 -3.20 -7.15 9.87
C ARG A 25 -2.00 -6.85 8.98
N GLU A 26 -0.84 -7.38 9.33
CA GLU A 26 0.38 -7.36 8.51
C GLU A 26 0.60 -8.73 7.88
N VAL A 27 0.83 -8.76 6.57
CA VAL A 27 1.21 -9.97 5.82
C VAL A 27 2.52 -9.73 5.09
N ARG A 28 3.50 -10.59 5.33
CA ARG A 28 4.82 -10.53 4.66
C ARG A 28 4.84 -11.38 3.41
N ALA A 29 5.35 -10.81 2.33
CA ALA A 29 5.57 -11.48 1.06
C ALA A 29 7.07 -11.80 0.90
N TYR A 30 7.39 -13.07 0.68
CA TYR A 30 8.78 -13.51 0.52
C TYR A 30 9.38 -13.19 -0.85
N LYS A 31 8.54 -13.05 -1.87
CA LYS A 31 8.99 -12.79 -3.25
C LYS A 31 8.44 -11.46 -3.76
N GLU A 32 7.12 -11.37 -3.92
CA GLU A 32 6.48 -10.25 -4.61
C GLU A 32 5.10 -9.95 -3.99
N VAL A 33 4.67 -8.70 -4.11
CA VAL A 33 3.33 -8.24 -3.76
C VAL A 33 2.62 -7.84 -5.05
N ILE A 34 1.47 -8.47 -5.35
CA ILE A 34 0.66 -8.17 -6.53
C ILE A 34 -0.61 -7.44 -6.08
N LEU A 35 -0.82 -6.22 -6.58
CA LEU A 35 -2.03 -5.44 -6.31
C LEU A 35 -3.07 -5.71 -7.40
N SER A 36 -4.22 -6.25 -7.00
CA SER A 36 -5.35 -6.52 -7.90
C SER A 36 -6.62 -5.76 -7.51
N ALA A 37 -6.50 -4.64 -6.79
CA ALA A 37 -7.61 -3.90 -6.20
C ALA A 37 -8.43 -3.05 -7.20
N GLY A 38 -8.16 -3.15 -8.50
CA GLY A 38 -8.71 -2.27 -9.53
C GLY A 38 -8.01 -0.91 -9.60
N THR A 39 -8.13 -0.22 -10.73
CA THR A 39 -7.32 0.95 -11.11
C THR A 39 -7.45 2.12 -10.12
N THR A 40 -8.65 2.40 -9.64
CA THR A 40 -8.93 3.53 -8.74
C THR A 40 -8.37 3.31 -7.34
N ASN A 41 -8.57 2.12 -6.76
CA ASN A 41 -8.10 1.82 -5.42
C ASN A 41 -6.57 1.60 -5.40
N THR A 42 -6.01 0.99 -6.45
CA THR A 42 -4.56 0.72 -6.54
C THR A 42 -3.74 2.00 -6.55
N ALA A 43 -4.15 3.02 -7.30
CA ALA A 43 -3.42 4.30 -7.35
C ALA A 43 -3.43 5.02 -5.98
N GLN A 44 -4.57 5.02 -5.30
CA GLN A 44 -4.70 5.66 -3.98
C GLN A 44 -3.88 4.92 -2.90
N LEU A 45 -3.87 3.59 -2.95
CA LEU A 45 -3.05 2.72 -2.08
C LEU A 45 -1.55 2.96 -2.26
N LEU A 46 -1.11 3.09 -3.51
CA LEU A 46 0.29 3.41 -3.83
C LEU A 46 0.68 4.77 -3.25
N MET A 47 -0.17 5.79 -3.42
CA MET A 47 0.09 7.13 -2.87
C MET A 47 0.14 7.13 -1.33
N LEU A 48 -0.79 6.44 -0.65
CA LEU A 48 -0.76 6.29 0.81
C LEU A 48 0.49 5.54 1.30
N SER A 49 1.03 4.65 0.47
CA SER A 49 2.27 3.92 0.74
C SER A 49 3.54 4.70 0.37
N GLY A 50 3.42 5.97 -0.02
CA GLY A 50 4.56 6.81 -0.43
C GLY A 50 5.09 6.52 -1.83
N ILE A 51 4.39 5.72 -2.63
CA ILE A 51 4.71 5.40 -4.03
C ILE A 51 3.82 6.25 -4.94
N GLY A 52 4.34 7.39 -5.40
CA GLY A 52 3.60 8.25 -6.33
C GLY A 52 4.33 9.53 -6.69
N PRO A 53 3.75 10.37 -7.56
CA PRO A 53 4.32 11.66 -7.90
C PRO A 53 4.51 12.51 -6.65
N ARG A 54 5.71 13.06 -6.46
CA ARG A 54 6.07 13.86 -5.28
C ARG A 54 5.14 15.06 -5.03
N ALA A 55 4.47 15.54 -6.09
CA ALA A 55 3.48 16.62 -6.02
C ALA A 55 2.14 16.18 -5.39
N GLU A 56 1.72 14.93 -5.59
CA GLU A 56 0.48 14.40 -4.99
C GLU A 56 0.68 13.93 -3.55
N LEU A 57 1.85 13.36 -3.24
CA LEU A 57 2.22 12.98 -1.87
C LEU A 57 2.23 14.17 -0.89
N LYS A 58 2.47 15.40 -1.38
CA LYS A 58 2.43 16.63 -0.58
C LYS A 58 1.02 17.19 -0.36
N LYS A 59 0.01 16.74 -1.12
CA LYS A 59 -1.37 17.26 -1.03
C LYS A 59 -2.18 16.67 0.12
N HIS A 60 -1.68 15.59 0.73
CA HIS A 60 -2.34 14.84 1.81
C HIS A 60 -1.56 14.87 3.14
N ASN A 61 -0.67 15.85 3.34
CA ASN A 61 -0.07 16.14 4.64
C ASN A 61 -0.94 17.11 5.44
#